data_AF-A0A1A9WM45-F1
#
_entry.id   AF-A0A1A9WM45-F1
#
_cell.length_a   1.000
_cell.length_b   1.000
_cell.length_c   1.000
_cell.angle_alpha   90.00
_cell.angle_beta   90.00
_cell.angle_gamma   90.00
#
_symmetry.space_group_name_H-M   'P 1'
#
loop_
_entity.id
_entity.type
_entity.pdbx_description
1 polymer ?
#
loop_
_entity_poly.entity_id
_entity_poly.type
_entity_poly.pdbx_seq_one_letter_code
_entity_poly.pdbx_strand_id
1 'polypeptide(L)' 'MVHDDSRISYPMCFIFYTPRDSQMELQMMYAYTKSALQREINLTRVYEIRELDELTEEWLKEKLK' A
#
# COMPACT_ATOMS: atom_id res chain seq x y z
N MET A 1 -12.13 12.34 -2.44
CA MET A 1 -10.98 12.81 -3.26
C MET A 1 -11.18 14.24 -3.71
N VAL A 2 -12.35 14.57 -4.26
CA VAL A 2 -12.83 15.97 -4.33
C VAL A 2 -13.49 16.31 -3.00
N HIS A 3 -13.10 17.42 -2.40
CA HIS A 3 -13.72 17.98 -1.19
C HIS A 3 -14.85 18.94 -1.55
N ASP A 4 -15.71 19.27 -0.59
CA ASP A 4 -16.86 20.17 -0.80
C ASP A 4 -16.45 21.57 -1.30
N ASP A 5 -15.20 21.97 -1.05
CA ASP A 5 -14.59 23.21 -1.52
C ASP A 5 -13.88 23.09 -2.88
N SER A 6 -14.16 22.03 -3.64
CA SER A 6 -13.57 21.72 -4.96
C SER A 6 -12.07 21.41 -4.95
N ARG A 7 -11.42 21.30 -3.79
CA ARG A 7 -10.03 20.84 -3.73
C ARG A 7 -9.94 19.35 -4.07
N ILE A 8 -8.85 18.98 -4.72
CA ILE A 8 -8.51 17.58 -5.00
C ILE A 8 -7.36 17.20 -4.09
N SER A 9 -7.52 16.10 -3.35
CA SER A 9 -6.42 15.50 -2.58
C SER A 9 -5.96 14.20 -3.20
N TYR A 10 -4.64 14.03 -3.23
CA TYR A 10 -3.95 12.82 -3.64
C TYR A 10 -3.30 12.19 -2.40
N PRO A 11 -4.05 11.39 -1.61
CA PRO A 11 -3.49 10.76 -0.43
C PRO A 11 -2.40 9.77 -0.84
N MET A 12 -1.21 9.93 -0.26
CA MET A 12 -0.14 8.95 -0.40
C MET A 12 -0.45 7.73 0.47
N CYS A 13 -0.23 6.53 -0.07
CA CYS A 13 -0.37 5.27 0.66
C CYS A 13 0.81 4.36 0.36
N PHE A 14 1.10 3.46 1.30
CA PHE A 14 2.12 2.44 1.16
C PHE A 14 1.45 1.11 0.84
N ILE A 15 1.74 0.55 -0.33
CA ILE A 15 1.25 -0.76 -0.74
C ILE A 15 2.41 -1.73 -0.67
N PHE A 16 2.31 -2.70 0.23
CA PHE A 16 3.30 -3.74 0.43
C PHE A 16 2.82 -5.02 -0.28
N TYR A 17 3.34 -5.24 -1.50
CA TYR A 17 3.02 -6.41 -2.31
C TYR A 17 4.02 -7.54 -2.05
N THR A 18 3.51 -8.68 -1.59
CA THR A 18 4.31 -9.90 -1.37
C THR A 18 3.67 -11.08 -2.12
N PRO A 19 4.05 -11.31 -3.40
CA PRO A 19 3.55 -12.43 -4.20
C PRO A 19 3.70 -13.76 -3.45
N ARG A 20 2.72 -14.66 -3.55
CA ARG A 20 2.78 -15.95 -2.84
C ARG A 20 3.89 -16.86 -3.34
N ASP A 21 4.22 -16.76 -4.61
CA ASP A 21 5.20 -17.56 -5.34
C ASP A 21 6.62 -16.96 -5.28
N SER A 22 6.81 -15.81 -4.63
CA SER A 22 8.14 -15.24 -4.49
C SER A 22 9.02 -16.07 -3.54
N GLN A 23 10.33 -16.01 -3.73
CA GLN A 23 11.28 -16.73 -2.89
C GLN A 23 11.14 -16.33 -1.41
N MET A 24 11.16 -17.31 -0.51
CA MET A 24 10.98 -17.10 0.93
C MET A 24 11.99 -16.09 1.51
N GLU A 25 13.25 -16.15 1.07
CA GLU A 25 14.29 -15.22 1.52
C GLU A 25 13.96 -13.76 1.15
N LEU A 26 13.44 -13.53 -0.06
CA LEU A 26 12.98 -12.20 -0.49
C LEU A 26 11.78 -11.75 0.35
N GLN A 27 10.79 -12.63 0.59
CA GLN A 27 9.63 -12.29 1.43
C GLN A 27 10.07 -11.84 2.82
N MET A 28 11.01 -12.56 3.44
CA MET A 28 11.54 -12.22 4.76
C MET A 28 12.31 -10.89 4.74
N MET A 29 13.18 -10.69 3.74
CA MET A 29 13.98 -9.47 3.61
C MET A 29 13.09 -8.22 3.51
N TYR A 30 12.07 -8.27 2.65
CA TYR A 30 11.15 -7.15 2.47
C TYR A 30 10.20 -6.97 3.66
N ALA A 31 9.74 -8.05 4.30
CA ALA A 31 8.91 -7.96 5.50
C ALA A 31 9.66 -7.33 6.68
N TYR A 32 10.95 -7.64 6.85
CA TYR A 32 11.78 -7.06 7.90
C TYR A 32 11.98 -5.55 7.72
N THR A 33 12.16 -5.09 6.48
CA THR A 33 12.40 -3.68 6.15
C THR A 33 11.12 -2.85 6.07
N LYS A 34 9.95 -3.47 5.87
CA LYS A 34 8.64 -2.81 5.79
C LYS A 34 8.38 -1.84 6.94
N SER A 35 8.58 -2.28 8.19
CA SER A 35 8.30 -1.45 9.39
C SER A 35 9.23 -0.24 9.47
N ALA A 36 10.50 -0.42 9.11
CA ALA A 36 11.45 0.69 9.04
C ALA A 36 11.02 1.69 7.96
N LEU A 37 10.72 1.22 6.75
CA LEU A 37 10.27 2.07 5.66
C LEU A 37 8.99 2.82 6.02
N GLN A 38 7.98 2.15 6.60
CA GLN A 38 6.73 2.76 7.05
C GLN A 38 6.97 3.93 8.02
N ARG A 39 7.93 3.77 8.94
CA ARG A 39 8.31 4.81 9.89
C ARG A 39 8.98 5.99 9.18
N GLU A 40 9.91 5.73 8.27
CA GLU A 40 10.65 6.78 7.56
C GLU A 40 9.75 7.61 6.63
N ILE A 41 8.79 6.97 5.96
CA ILE A 41 7.84 7.66 5.07
C ILE A 41 6.67 8.31 5.82
N ASN A 42 6.53 8.02 7.13
CA ASN A 42 5.48 8.55 8.00
C ASN A 42 4.06 8.42 7.41
N LEU A 43 3.78 7.30 6.74
CA LEU A 43 2.47 7.04 6.13
C LEU A 43 1.60 6.21 7.09
N THR A 44 0.38 6.68 7.30
CA THR A 44 -0.65 5.99 8.11
C THR A 44 -1.45 4.97 7.31
N ARG A 45 -1.52 5.16 5.98
CA ARG A 45 -2.27 4.29 5.06
C ARG A 45 -1.35 3.22 4.51
N VAL A 46 -1.34 2.06 5.16
CA VAL A 46 -0.54 0.90 4.75
C VAL A 46 -1.44 -0.26 4.40
N TYR A 47 -1.27 -0.83 3.21
CA TYR A 47 -2.05 -1.95 2.70
C TYR A 47 -1.13 -3.08 2.27
N GLU A 48 -1.56 -4.31 2.47
CA GLU A 48 -0.83 -5.51 2.08
C GLU A 48 -1.65 -6.28 1.05
N ILE A 49 -1.00 -6.72 -0.02
CA ILE A 49 -1.60 -7.54 -1.07
C ILE A 49 -0.70 -8.72 -1.38
N ARG A 50 -1.29 -9.85 -1.72
CA ARG A 50 -0.55 -11.08 -2.05
C ARG A 50 -0.78 -11.55 -3.47
N GLU A 51 -1.90 -11.15 -4.06
CA GLU A 51 -2.20 -11.36 -5.48
C GLU A 51 -2.20 -10.02 -6.21
N LEU A 52 -1.65 -9.99 -7.42
CA LEU A 52 -1.64 -8.76 -8.21
C LEU A 52 -3.06 -8.36 -8.63
N ASP A 53 -3.94 -9.35 -8.82
CA ASP A 53 -5.35 -9.15 -9.18
C ASP A 53 -6.16 -8.44 -8.07
N GLU A 54 -5.66 -8.40 -6.83
CA GLU A 54 -6.26 -7.61 -5.74
C GLU A 54 -5.99 -6.11 -5.92
N LEU A 55 -4.95 -5.71 -6.66
CA LEU A 55 -4.55 -4.32 -6.87
C LEU A 55 -5.33 -3.69 -8.03
N THR A 56 -6.61 -3.41 -7.80
CA THR A 56 -7.48 -2.72 -8.77
C THR A 56 -7.72 -1.26 -8.39
N GLU A 57 -8.18 -0.45 -9.35
CA GLU A 57 -8.55 0.93 -9.09
C GLU A 57 -9.76 1.01 -8.13
N GLU A 58 -10.72 0.09 -8.28
CA GLU A 58 -11.87 -0.05 -7.40
C GLU A 58 -11.44 -0.35 -5.96
N TRP A 59 -10.54 -1.32 -5.78
CA TRP A 59 -9.98 -1.67 -4.48
C TRP A 59 -9.24 -0.48 -3.87
N LEU A 60 -8.40 0.21 -4.65
CA LEU A 60 -7.65 1.35 -4.16
C LEU A 60 -8.57 2.49 -3.74
N LYS A 61 -9.61 2.78 -4.53
CA LYS A 61 -10.63 3.79 -4.19
C LYS A 61 -11.38 3.40 -2.92
N GLU A 62 -11.73 2.13 -2.74
CA GLU A 62 -12.37 1.64 -1.51
C GLU A 62 -11.49 1.84 -0.28
N LYS A 63 -10.19 1.54 -0.39
CA LYS A 63 -9.21 1.71 0.69
C LYS A 63 -8.91 3.18 1.01
N LEU A 64 -9.03 4.08 0.03
CA LEU A 64 -8.71 5.51 0.16
C LEU A 64 -9.89 6.41 0.55
N LYS A 65 -11.12 5.87 0.55
CA LYS A 65 -12.31 6.54 1.11
C LYS A 65 -12.04 6.98 2.55
#